data_AF-A0A9D1UVC7-F1
#
_entry.id   AF-A0A9D1UVC7-F1
#
_cell.length_a   1.000
_cell.length_b   1.000
_cell.length_c   1.000
_cell.angle_alpha   90.00
_cell.angle_beta   90.00
_cell.angle_gamma   90.00
#
_symmetry.space_group_name_H-M   'P 1'
#
loop_
_entity.id
_entity.type
_entity.pdbx_description
1 polymer ?
#
loop_
_entity_poly.entity_id
_entity_poly.type
_entity_poly.pdbx_seq_one_letter_code
_entity_poly.pdbx_strand_id
1 'polypeptide(L)'
;MEECKKIIIAKDDLKFIQDNYAGIYQLMKRHLSNYDEKNEILELTSSQYQELWNRFTFEIGKATNSLGEINEAGLRLQKIWDKG
;
A
#
# COMPACT_ATOMS: atom_id res chain seq x y z
N MET A 1 3.01 -22.24 12.59
CA MET A 1 3.67 -20.94 12.43
C MET A 1 2.87 -20.19 11.38
N GLU A 2 2.36 -19.01 11.70
CA GLU A 2 1.65 -18.17 10.73
C GLU A 2 2.70 -17.56 9.78
N GLU A 3 2.45 -17.60 8.48
CA GLU A 3 3.38 -17.04 7.49
C GLU A 3 3.28 -15.51 7.54
N CYS A 4 4.40 -14.84 7.82
CA CYS A 4 4.48 -13.39 7.74
C CYS A 4 4.94 -12.96 6.34
N LYS A 5 4.18 -12.06 5.72
CA LYS A 5 4.56 -11.36 4.49
C LYS A 5 5.31 -10.08 4.84
N LYS A 6 6.38 -9.79 4.09
CA LYS A 6 7.16 -8.57 4.22
C LYS A 6 7.10 -7.79 2.92
N ILE A 7 6.79 -6.50 3.02
CA ILE A 7 6.68 -5.59 1.88
C ILE A 7 7.62 -4.42 2.16
N ILE A 8 8.49 -4.09 1.21
CA ILE A 8 9.36 -2.91 1.31
C ILE A 8 8.69 -1.75 0.58
N ILE A 9 8.57 -0.61 1.26
CA ILE A 9 7.83 0.56 0.76
C ILE A 9 8.74 1.78 0.85
N ALA A 10 8.91 2.47 -0.28
CA ALA A 10 9.64 3.72 -0.30
C ALA A 10 8.91 4.78 0.56
N LYS A 11 9.66 5.58 1.33
CA LYS A 11 9.08 6.62 2.20
C LYS A 11 8.27 7.66 1.43
N ASP A 12 8.67 7.97 0.19
CA ASP A 12 7.93 8.88 -0.69
C ASP A 12 6.56 8.29 -1.10
N ASP A 13 6.50 6.97 -1.28
CA ASP A 13 5.26 6.26 -1.58
C ASP A 13 4.40 6.12 -0.32
N LEU A 14 5.01 5.89 0.83
CA LEU A 14 4.31 5.89 2.12
C LEU A 14 3.70 7.26 2.41
N LYS A 15 4.42 8.36 2.14
CA LYS A 15 3.91 9.72 2.28
C LYS A 15 2.75 9.97 1.33
N PHE A 16 2.85 9.53 0.09
CA PHE A 16 1.74 9.59 -0.86
C PHE A 16 0.49 8.86 -0.36
N ILE A 17 0.65 7.65 0.19
CA ILE A 17 -0.44 6.88 0.80
C ILE A 17 -1.01 7.62 2.02
N GLN A 18 -0.17 8.20 2.87
CA GLN A 18 -0.60 8.97 4.03
C GLN A 18 -1.46 10.17 3.62
N ASP A 19 -1.04 10.91 2.60
CA ASP A 19 -1.69 12.16 2.17
C ASP A 19 -3.00 11.90 1.39
N ASN A 20 -3.07 10.82 0.60
CA ASN A 20 -4.19 10.58 -0.33
C ASN A 20 -5.11 9.44 0.11
N TYR A 21 -4.61 8.50 0.90
CA TYR A 21 -5.28 7.25 1.26
C TYR A 21 -5.14 6.96 2.75
N ALA A 22 -5.55 7.92 3.58
CA ALA A 22 -5.43 7.84 5.05
C ALA A 22 -5.94 6.52 5.64
N GLY A 23 -7.01 5.93 5.08
CA GLY A 23 -7.52 4.62 5.50
C GLY A 23 -6.53 3.48 5.30
N ILE A 24 -5.85 3.44 4.14
CA ILE A 24 -4.78 2.47 3.87
C ILE A 24 -3.61 2.71 4.84
N TYR A 25 -3.18 3.97 4.99
CA TYR A 25 -2.07 4.30 5.88
C TYR A 25 -2.32 3.88 7.33
N GLN A 26 -3.54 4.05 7.85
CA GLN A 26 -3.88 3.65 9.23
C GLN A 26 -3.75 2.13 9.45
N LEU A 27 -4.08 1.32 8.44
CA LEU A 27 -3.89 -0.14 8.50
C LEU A 27 -2.40 -0.50 8.54
N MET A 28 -1.59 0.20 7.76
CA MET A 28 -0.15 -0.06 7.67
C MET A 28 0.63 0.44 8.89
N LYS A 29 0.29 1.62 9.42
CA LYS A 29 1.10 2.37 10.39
C LYS A 29 1.54 1.56 11.61
N ARG A 30 0.70 0.64 12.08
CA ARG A 30 0.98 -0.19 13.27
C ARG A 30 1.99 -1.31 13.02
N HIS A 31 2.26 -1.61 11.75
CA HIS A 31 3.09 -2.72 11.29
C HIS A 31 4.32 -2.26 10.51
N LEU A 32 4.53 -0.94 10.40
CA LEU A 32 5.70 -0.36 9.76
C LEU A 32 6.87 -0.29 10.74
N SER A 33 8.05 -0.61 10.22
CA SER A 33 9.32 -0.36 10.90
C SER A 33 10.36 0.15 9.91
N ASN A 34 11.32 0.91 10.43
CA ASN A 34 12.36 1.51 9.61
C ASN A 34 13.27 0.41 9.03
N TYR A 35 13.43 0.39 7.71
CA TYR A 35 14.33 -0.54 7.02
C TYR A 35 15.65 0.13 6.69
N ASP A 36 15.60 1.28 6.02
CA ASP A 36 16.75 2.10 5.71
C ASP A 36 16.38 3.61 5.66
N GLU A 37 17.31 4.45 5.21
CA GLU A 37 17.09 5.90 5.10
C GLU A 37 15.93 6.27 4.15
N LYS A 38 15.63 5.46 3.14
CA LYS A 38 14.67 5.72 2.06
C LYS A 38 13.42 4.83 2.10
N ASN A 39 13.45 3.74 2.85
CA ASN A 39 12.41 2.71 2.84
C ASN A 39 11.94 2.36 4.25
N GLU A 40 10.69 1.95 4.35
CA GLU A 40 10.08 1.31 5.51
C GLU A 40 9.74 -0.14 5.13
N ILE A 41 9.78 -1.06 6.11
CA ILE A 41 9.32 -2.44 5.94
C ILE A 41 7.99 -2.61 6.67
N LEU A 42 7.05 -3.24 5.97
CA LEU A 42 5.74 -3.61 6.49
C LEU A 42 5.71 -5.12 6.68
N GLU A 43 5.51 -5.56 7.93
CA GLU A 43 5.41 -6.99 8.26
C GLU A 43 3.98 -7.34 8.67
N LEU A 44 3.33 -8.19 7.89
CA LEU A 44 1.92 -8.55 8.04
C LEU A 44 1.74 -10.05 8.17
N THR A 45 0.76 -10.49 8.94
CA THR A 45 0.25 -11.87 8.83
C THR A 45 -0.52 -12.06 7.52
N SER A 46 -0.77 -13.31 7.12
CA SER A 46 -1.55 -13.60 5.90
C SER A 46 -2.93 -12.94 5.87
N SER A 47 -3.62 -12.86 7.01
CA SER A 47 -4.94 -12.21 7.10
C SER A 47 -4.84 -10.68 6.91
N GLN A 48 -3.86 -10.05 7.55
CA GLN A 48 -3.60 -8.62 7.41
C GLN A 48 -3.16 -8.25 5.99
N TYR A 49 -2.33 -9.09 5.37
CA TYR A 49 -1.93 -8.93 3.97
C TYR A 49 -3.14 -8.97 3.04
N GLN A 50 -4.06 -9.92 3.23
CA GLN A 50 -5.28 -10.02 2.43
C GLN A 50 -6.21 -8.82 2.63
N GLU A 51 -6.36 -8.33 3.87
CA GLU A 51 -7.13 -7.13 4.17
C GLU A 51 -6.55 -5.90 3.45
N LEU A 52 -5.23 -5.72 3.53
CA LEU A 52 -4.55 -4.61 2.87
C LEU A 52 -4.66 -4.71 1.35
N TRP A 53 -4.48 -5.90 0.78
CA TRP A 53 -4.64 -6.15 -0.66
C TRP A 53 -6.04 -5.80 -1.16
N ASN A 54 -7.08 -6.22 -0.42
CA ASN A 54 -8.47 -5.88 -0.75
C ASN A 54 -8.66 -4.36 -0.77
N ARG A 55 -8.06 -3.63 0.18
CA ARG A 55 -8.18 -2.18 0.25
C ARG A 55 -7.44 -1.48 -0.89
N PHE A 56 -6.23 -1.91 -1.21
CA PHE A 56 -5.48 -1.41 -2.37
C PHE A 56 -6.28 -1.61 -3.66
N THR A 57 -6.77 -2.82 -3.90
CA THR A 57 -7.53 -3.16 -5.11
C THR A 57 -8.80 -2.33 -5.24
N PHE A 58 -9.50 -2.09 -4.13
CA PHE A 58 -10.68 -1.21 -4.09
C PHE A 58 -10.33 0.24 -4.45
N GLU A 59 -9.30 0.83 -3.84
CA GLU A 59 -8.91 2.21 -4.14
C GLU A 59 -8.36 2.37 -5.56
N ILE A 60 -7.64 1.37 -6.09
CA ILE A 60 -7.20 1.34 -7.50
C ILE A 60 -8.41 1.33 -8.44
N GLY A 61 -9.42 0.49 -8.16
CA GLY A 61 -10.65 0.44 -8.95
C GLY A 61 -11.45 1.76 -8.92
N LYS A 62 -11.41 2.49 -7.80
CA LYS A 62 -12.02 3.81 -7.68
C LYS A 62 -11.21 4.92 -8.34
N ALA A 63 -9.92 4.72 -8.54
CA ALA A 63 -9.02 5.69 -9.17
C ALA A 63 -9.14 5.64 -10.70
N THR A 64 -10.36 5.55 -11.23
CA THR A 64 -10.63 5.59 -12.66
C THR A 64 -11.04 7.00 -13.08
N ASN A 65 -10.60 7.43 -14.26
CA ASN A 65 -11.01 8.68 -14.89
C ASN A 65 -12.39 8.51 -15.57
N SER A 66 -12.92 9.59 -16.15
CA SER A 66 -14.20 9.57 -16.87
C SER A 66 -14.22 8.66 -18.12
N LEU A 67 -13.05 8.20 -18.57
CA LEU A 67 -12.89 7.25 -19.68
C LEU A 67 -12.83 5.79 -19.19
N GLY A 68 -12.90 5.56 -17.87
CA GLY A 68 -12.77 4.24 -17.25
C GLY A 68 -11.32 3.76 -17.11
N GLU A 69 -10.34 4.61 -17.38
CA GLU A 69 -8.91 4.26 -17.27
C GLU A 69 -8.39 4.60 -15.88
N ILE A 70 -7.48 3.78 -15.36
CA ILE A 70 -6.82 4.05 -14.07
C ILE A 70 -5.99 5.35 -14.21
N ASN A 71 -6.27 6.32 -13.33
CA ASN A 71 -5.56 7.59 -13.29
C ASN A 71 -4.17 7.43 -12.62
N GLU A 72 -3.38 8.51 -12.60
CA GLU A 72 -2.01 8.48 -12.07
C GLU A 72 -1.92 8.01 -10.61
N ALA A 73 -2.88 8.40 -9.77
CA ALA A 73 -2.90 8.01 -8.36
C ALA A 73 -3.16 6.50 -8.20
N GLY A 74 -4.09 5.94 -8.99
CA GLY A 74 -4.34 4.51 -9.04
C GLY A 74 -3.16 3.71 -9.59
N LEU A 75 -2.51 4.20 -10.66
CA LEU A 75 -1.31 3.58 -11.21
C LEU A 75 -0.15 3.60 -10.21
N ARG A 76 -0.03 4.66 -9.41
CA ARG A 76 0.97 4.71 -8.34
C ARG A 76 0.68 3.70 -7.23
N LEU A 77 -0.57 3.59 -6.79
CA LEU A 77 -0.97 2.56 -5.81
C LEU A 77 -0.68 1.14 -6.32
N GLN A 78 -1.01 0.86 -7.58
CA GLN A 78 -0.70 -0.43 -8.21
C GLN A 78 0.80 -0.71 -8.21
N LYS A 79 1.62 0.25 -8.61
CA LYS A 79 3.08 0.12 -8.60
C LYS A 79 3.67 -0.10 -7.20
N ILE A 80 3.09 0.50 -6.17
CA ILE A 80 3.53 0.29 -4.79
C ILE A 80 3.27 -1.16 -4.39
N TRP A 81 2.08 -1.68 -4.72
CA TRP A 81 1.71 -3.05 -4.39
C TRP A 81 2.52 -4.09 -5.17
N ASP A 82 2.70 -3.91 -6.48
CA ASP A 82 3.40 -4.87 -7.35
C ASP A 82 4.92 -4.96 -7.05
N LYS A 83 5.48 -3.95 -6.38
CA LYS A 83 6.89 -3.95 -5.92
C LYS A 83 7.09 -4.61 -4.56
N GLY A 84 6.00 -4.79 -3.81
CA GLY A 84 5.96 -5.36 -2.48
C GLY A 84 6.13 -6.86 -2.46
#